data_AF-A0A2U2RNW9-F1
#
_entry.id   AF-A0A2U2RNW9-F1
#
_cell.length_a   1.000
_cell.length_b   1.000
_cell.length_c   1.000
_cell.angle_alpha   90.00
_cell.angle_beta   90.00
_cell.angle_gamma   90.00
#
_symmetry.space_group_name_H-M   'P 1'
#
loop_
_entity.id
_entity.type
_entity.pdbx_description
1 polymer ?
#
loop_
_entity_poly.entity_id
_entity_poly.type
_entity_poly.pdbx_seq_one_letter_code
_entity_poly.pdbx_strand_id
1 'polypeptide(L)' 'MLMRLNRLTHTARAALRTDRGRQAAGRATDVMAGTARRYAPKHRRKIDKAEQSARSYIERGGQRDLR' A
#
# COMPACT_ATOMS: atom_id res chain seq x y z
N MET A 1 -10.79 10.76 18.20
CA MET A 1 -10.38 10.68 16.77
C MET A 1 -9.60 9.40 16.43
N LEU A 2 -8.84 8.80 17.37
CA LEU A 2 -8.07 7.54 17.15
C LEU A 2 -8.89 6.31 16.72
N MET A 3 -10.13 6.14 17.22
CA MET A 3 -10.98 4.98 16.87
C MET A 3 -11.30 4.88 15.37
N ARG A 4 -11.39 6.01 14.66
CA ARG A 4 -11.71 6.03 13.22
C ARG A 4 -10.56 5.51 12.37
N LEU A 5 -9.33 5.89 12.71
CA LEU A 5 -8.14 5.45 11.97
C LEU A 5 -7.92 3.94 12.16
N ASN A 6 -8.08 3.42 13.38
CA ASN A 6 -7.99 1.98 13.65
C ASN A 6 -9.05 1.18 12.91
N ARG A 7 -10.29 1.68 12.82
CA ARG A 7 -11.35 1.01 12.06
C ARG A 7 -11.02 0.99 10.56
N LEU A 8 -10.52 2.11 10.02
CA LEU A 8 -10.12 2.23 8.63
C LEU A 8 -8.96 1.29 8.27
N THR A 9 -7.94 1.19 9.11
CA THR A 9 -6.83 0.26 8.88
C THR A 9 -7.31 -1.19 8.95
N HIS A 10 -8.22 -1.52 9.87
CA HIS A 10 -8.79 -2.86 9.95
C HIS A 10 -9.63 -3.22 8.72
N THR A 11 -10.46 -2.30 8.24
CA THR A 11 -11.26 -2.51 7.02
C THR A 11 -10.40 -2.57 5.77
N ALA A 12 -9.35 -1.75 5.68
CA ALA A 12 -8.39 -1.81 4.58
C ALA A 12 -7.67 -3.17 4.55
N ARG A 13 -7.25 -3.66 5.73
CA ARG A 13 -6.62 -4.98 5.86
C ARG A 13 -7.58 -6.11 5.49
N ALA A 14 -8.86 -5.99 5.86
CA ALA A 14 -9.89 -6.93 5.45
C ALA A 14 -10.10 -6.92 3.93
N ALA A 15 -10.12 -5.74 3.31
CA ALA A 15 -10.23 -5.60 1.86
C ALA A 15 -9.06 -6.26 1.12
N LEU A 16 -7.83 -6.14 1.64
CA LEU A 16 -6.63 -6.79 1.10
C LEU A 16 -6.68 -8.33 1.13
N ARG A 17 -7.62 -8.95 1.85
CA ARG A 17 -7.83 -10.41 1.79
C ARG A 17 -8.56 -10.87 0.54
N THR A 18 -9.12 -9.94 -0.23
CA THR A 18 -9.85 -10.25 -1.46
C THR A 18 -8.99 -9.92 -2.69
N ASP A 19 -9.15 -10.67 -3.78
CA ASP A 19 -8.43 -10.40 -5.03
C ASP A 19 -8.74 -9.01 -5.59
N ARG A 20 -10.02 -8.60 -5.54
CA ARG A 20 -10.45 -7.26 -5.95
C ARG A 20 -9.79 -6.16 -5.12
N GLY A 21 -9.70 -6.35 -3.80
CA GLY A 21 -9.05 -5.40 -2.91
C GLY A 21 -7.54 -5.31 -3.15
N ARG A 22 -6.86 -6.44 -3.43
CA ARG A 22 -5.45 -6.44 -3.82
C ARG A 22 -5.21 -5.72 -5.14
N GLN A 23 -6.04 -5.96 -6.15
CA GLN A 23 -5.95 -5.27 -7.44
C GLN A 23 -6.15 -3.75 -7.29
N ALA A 24 -7.17 -3.33 -6.54
CA ALA A 24 -7.45 -1.92 -6.30
C ALA A 24 -6.29 -1.23 -5.55
N ALA A 25 -5.77 -1.88 -4.51
CA ALA A 25 -4.63 -1.38 -3.75
C ALA A 25 -3.36 -1.27 -4.62
N GLY A 26 -3.08 -2.29 -5.44
CA GLY A 26 -1.94 -2.28 -6.38
C GLY A 26 -2.01 -1.11 -7.36
N ARG A 27 -3.18 -0.87 -7.99
CA ARG A 27 -3.38 0.28 -8.87
C ARG A 27 -3.17 1.62 -8.16
N ALA A 28 -3.67 1.74 -6.93
CA ALA A 28 -3.48 2.96 -6.14
C ALA A 28 -1.99 3.18 -5.81
N THR A 29 -1.26 2.11 -5.45
CA THR A 29 0.17 2.15 -5.21
C THR A 29 0.94 2.63 -6.45
N ASP A 30 0.62 2.12 -7.64
CA ASP A 30 1.29 2.49 -8.89
C ASP A 30 1.05 3.97 -9.25
N VAL A 31 -0.19 4.44 -9.12
CA VAL A 31 -0.54 5.85 -9.36
C VAL A 31 0.18 6.78 -8.39
N MET A 32 0.22 6.42 -7.10
CA MET A 32 0.92 7.22 -6.08
C MET A 32 2.44 7.23 -6.32
N ALA A 33 3.04 6.09 -6.67
CA ALA A 33 4.45 6.01 -6.98
C ALA A 33 4.80 6.85 -8.22
N GLY A 34 4.01 6.75 -9.29
CA GLY A 34 4.17 7.58 -10.50
C GLY A 34 4.07 9.07 -10.19
N THR A 35 3.07 9.45 -9.38
CA THR A 35 2.88 10.84 -8.92
C THR A 35 4.07 11.31 -8.09
N ALA A 36 4.49 10.52 -7.09
CA ALA A 36 5.62 10.85 -6.23
C ALA A 36 6.93 11.00 -7.01
N ARG A 37 7.18 10.14 -8.02
CA ARG A 37 8.36 10.26 -8.90
C ARG A 37 8.36 11.58 -9.67
N ARG A 38 7.18 12.04 -10.11
CA ARG A 38 7.02 13.31 -10.84
C ARG A 38 7.30 14.52 -9.96
N TYR A 39 6.82 14.52 -8.72
CA TYR A 39 6.99 15.65 -7.79
C TYR A 39 8.35 15.62 -7.05
N ALA A 40 8.93 14.45 -6.84
CA ALA A 40 10.17 14.27 -6.09
C ALA A 40 11.18 13.38 -6.86
N PRO A 41 11.65 13.80 -8.05
CA PRO A 41 12.54 13.00 -8.89
C PRO A 41 13.86 12.66 -8.20
N LYS A 42 14.37 13.54 -7.32
CA LYS A 42 15.57 13.33 -6.50
C LYS A 42 15.44 12.14 -5.51
N HIS A 43 14.22 11.71 -5.21
CA HIS A 43 13.93 10.62 -4.28
C HIS A 43 13.42 9.35 -4.97
N ARG A 44 13.56 9.24 -6.30
CA ARG A 44 13.06 8.10 -7.10
C ARG A 44 13.42 6.74 -6.49
N ARG A 45 14.68 6.51 -6.12
CA ARG A 45 15.11 5.25 -5.47
C ARG A 45 14.36 4.94 -4.17
N LYS A 46 14.04 5.95 -3.35
CA LYS A 46 13.27 5.74 -2.11
C LYS A 46 11.80 5.44 -2.42
N ILE A 47 11.24 6.09 -3.43
CA ILE A 47 9.87 5.85 -3.90
C ILE A 47 9.75 4.43 -4.46
N ASP A 48 10.70 3.99 -5.28
CA ASP A 48 10.72 2.64 -5.86
C ASP A 48 10.77 1.55 -4.77
N LYS A 49 11.61 1.76 -3.74
CA LYS A 49 11.66 0.85 -2.57
C LYS A 49 10.33 0.84 -1.81
N ALA A 50 9.70 1.99 -1.63
CA ALA A 50 8.41 2.09 -0.94
C ALA A 50 7.30 1.41 -1.74
N GLU A 51 7.27 1.60 -3.06
CA GLU A 51 6.34 0.92 -3.97
C GLU A 51 6.52 -0.60 -3.92
N GLN A 52 7.76 -1.09 -3.99
CA GLN A 52 8.06 -2.52 -3.89
C GLN A 52 7.61 -3.10 -2.55
N SER A 53 7.90 -2.40 -1.44
CA SER A 53 7.46 -2.82 -0.10
C SER A 53 5.92 -2.85 0.01
N ALA A 54 5.24 -1.85 -0.54
CA ALA A 54 3.78 -1.80 -0.58
C ALA A 54 3.19 -2.96 -1.40
N ARG A 55 3.74 -3.25 -2.58
CA ARG A 55 3.33 -4.39 -3.41
C ARG A 55 3.49 -5.72 -2.67
N SER A 56 4.65 -5.97 -2.07
CA SER A 56 4.87 -7.19 -1.28
C SER A 56 3.93 -7.30 -0.06
N TYR A 57 3.49 -6.18 0.53
CA TYR A 57 2.50 -6.19 1.60
C TYR A 57 1.09 -6.51 1.09
N ILE A 58 0.71 -5.95 -0.07
CA ILE A 58 -0.58 -6.18 -0.71
C ILE A 58 -0.70 -7.63 -1.20
N GLU A 59 0.33 -8.18 -1.83
CA GLU A 59 0.37 -9.57 -2.32
C GLU A 59 0.17 -10.57 -1.17
N ARG A 60 0.82 -10.32 -0.03
CA ARG A 60 0.65 -11.08 1.23
C ARG A 60 -0.72 -10.86 1.91
N GLY A 61 -1.65 -10.16 1.27
CA GLY A 61 -2.99 -9.92 1.80
C GLY A 61 -3.01 -9.04 3.06
N GLY A 62 -2.03 -8.14 3.18
CA GLY A 62 -1.88 -7.28 4.36
C GLY A 62 -1.41 -8.03 5.61
N GLN A 63 -0.95 -9.26 5.50
CA GLN A 63 -0.33 -9.99 6.59
C GLN A 63 1.13 -9.52 6.72
N ARG A 64 1.47 -8.97 7.89
CA ARG A 64 2.85 -9.01 8.37
C ARG A 64 2.90 -10.32 9.13
N ASP A 65 3.80 -11.22 8.75
CA ASP A 65 4.20 -12.30 9.66
C ASP A 65 4.63 -11.62 10.96
N LEU A 66 3.76 -11.70 11.97
CA LEU A 66 4.12 -11.50 13.36
C LEU A 66 4.73 -12.85 13.78
N ARG A 67 5.97 -13.08 13.33
CA ARG A 67 6.85 -14.06 13.96
C ARG A 67 7.81 -13.30 14.85
#